data_AF-X1NDZ3-F1
#
_entry.id   AF-X1NDZ3-F1
#
_cell.length_a   1.000
_cell.length_b   1.000
_cell.length_c   1.000
_cell.angle_alpha   90.00
_cell.angle_beta   90.00
_cell.angle_gamma   90.00
#
_symmetry.space_group_name_H-M   'P 1'
#
loop_
_entity.id
_entity.type
_entity.pdbx_description
1 polymer ?
#
loop_
_entity_poly.entity_id
_entity_poly.type
_entity_poly.pdbx_seq_one_letter_code
_entity_poly.pdbx_strand_id
1 'polypeptide(L)'
;MNRTAYSPLVRDLFDFATGMCDAKGNIVAEGMVNPIHFGVFPVFVKTLLKSWAGRIYPDDVFMCNDPYEGASHLPDVYTVRPVFVDDELVAFTGAIAHQLDFGGKTPGSNACDNTSIYQEGLRIPPLKYYERGERNFSLYRLIEKNVRISDKVLGDLEAQVAATALGERELVKLIKKYGGWKVFCPYLEELLDYSERLTRAAIRGLPDGEYDFEDWMDDDGFSPNPVRFYLKIIVKGDSITFDYTGSAPTVKGSINLPLSTTVALVNTAMRLFLDPSVPANSGVYR
;
A
#
# COMPACT_ATOMS: atom_id res chain seq x y z
N MET A 1 15.35 4.54 2.23
CA MET A 1 14.28 5.33 2.86
C MET A 1 14.86 6.26 3.91
N ASN A 2 14.84 5.94 5.22
CA ASN A 2 15.22 6.90 6.28
C ASN A 2 16.53 7.68 5.97
N ARG A 3 17.65 7.00 5.67
CA ARG A 3 18.95 7.68 5.47
C ARG A 3 19.09 8.50 4.19
N THR A 4 18.18 8.36 3.23
CA THR A 4 18.27 8.94 1.88
C THR A 4 17.12 9.87 1.56
N ALA A 5 16.08 9.89 2.38
CA ALA A 5 14.94 10.78 2.23
C ALA A 5 15.31 12.23 2.59
N TYR A 6 14.62 13.16 1.94
CA TYR A 6 14.87 14.59 2.05
C TYR A 6 13.87 15.24 3.01
N SER A 7 12.66 14.70 3.12
CA SER A 7 11.68 15.21 4.07
C SER A 7 11.89 14.65 5.49
N PRO A 8 11.63 15.46 6.54
CA PRO A 8 11.61 14.98 7.91
C PRO A 8 10.47 13.98 8.19
N LEU A 9 9.37 14.00 7.42
CA LEU A 9 8.30 12.99 7.57
C LEU A 9 8.84 11.57 7.34
N VAL A 10 9.58 11.38 6.25
CA VAL A 10 10.12 10.07 5.91
C VAL A 10 11.38 9.75 6.72
N ARG A 11 12.27 10.73 6.91
CA ARG A 11 13.54 10.54 7.61
C ARG A 11 13.38 10.39 9.13
N ASP A 12 12.61 11.25 9.76
CA ASP A 12 12.60 11.40 11.22
C ASP A 12 11.32 10.81 11.83
N LEU A 13 10.19 10.86 11.13
CA LEU A 13 8.88 10.35 11.60
C LEU A 13 8.50 8.98 11.04
N PHE A 14 9.30 8.44 10.12
CA PHE A 14 9.12 7.11 9.53
C PHE A 14 7.77 6.90 8.85
N ASP A 15 7.20 7.95 8.24
CA ASP A 15 5.94 7.83 7.48
C ASP A 15 6.21 7.27 6.07
N PHE A 16 6.67 6.02 6.06
CA PHE A 16 6.94 5.23 4.87
C PHE A 16 6.76 3.75 5.17
N ALA A 17 6.52 2.98 4.13
CA ALA A 17 6.47 1.52 4.19
C ALA A 17 7.35 0.91 3.11
N THR A 18 7.80 -0.31 3.33
CA THR A 18 8.48 -1.12 2.31
C THR A 18 7.92 -2.52 2.33
N GLY A 19 7.90 -3.19 1.18
CA GLY A 19 7.33 -4.52 1.08
C GLY A 19 7.81 -5.27 -0.15
N MET A 20 7.51 -6.56 -0.18
CA MET A 20 7.79 -7.44 -1.31
C MET A 20 6.56 -8.30 -1.59
N CYS A 21 6.08 -8.25 -2.84
CA CYS A 21 5.03 -9.14 -3.32
C CYS A 21 5.61 -10.27 -4.17
N ASP A 22 4.92 -11.41 -4.21
CA ASP A 22 5.15 -12.44 -5.22
C ASP A 22 4.73 -11.93 -6.62
N ALA A 23 5.01 -12.72 -7.66
CA ALA A 23 4.63 -12.39 -9.04
C ALA A 23 3.11 -12.24 -9.27
N LYS A 24 2.27 -12.77 -8.35
CA LYS A 24 0.81 -12.69 -8.38
C LYS A 24 0.28 -11.45 -7.64
N GLY A 25 1.17 -10.67 -7.02
CA GLY A 25 0.82 -9.49 -6.23
C GLY A 25 0.34 -9.80 -4.82
N ASN A 26 0.66 -10.95 -4.25
CA ASN A 26 0.44 -11.23 -2.83
C ASN A 26 1.65 -10.73 -2.04
N ILE A 27 1.41 -9.98 -0.97
CA ILE A 27 2.50 -9.50 -0.13
C ILE A 27 3.10 -10.67 0.64
N VAL A 28 4.41 -10.85 0.57
CA VAL A 28 5.17 -11.95 1.19
C VAL A 28 5.87 -11.47 2.46
N ALA A 29 6.36 -10.24 2.45
CA ALA A 29 7.01 -9.61 3.59
C ALA A 29 6.83 -8.09 3.53
N GLU A 30 6.55 -7.48 4.68
CA GLU A 30 6.52 -6.02 4.87
C GLU A 30 7.58 -5.61 5.89
N GLY A 31 8.20 -4.46 5.65
CA GLY A 31 9.08 -3.81 6.61
C GLY A 31 8.29 -3.05 7.67
N MET A 32 8.95 -2.11 8.34
CA MET A 32 8.26 -1.15 9.21
C MET A 32 7.20 -0.41 8.41
N VAL A 33 5.99 -0.31 8.96
CA VAL A 33 4.79 0.10 8.25
C VAL A 33 3.84 0.80 9.22
N ASN A 34 3.31 1.95 8.82
CA ASN A 34 2.21 2.60 9.50
C ASN A 34 0.94 1.74 9.31
N PRO A 35 0.07 1.56 10.32
CA PRO A 35 -1.24 0.91 10.17
C PRO A 35 -1.97 1.13 8.83
N ILE A 36 -1.97 2.38 8.33
CA ILE A 36 -2.68 2.74 7.09
C ILE A 36 -2.04 2.15 5.81
N HIS A 37 -0.79 1.70 5.89
CA HIS A 37 -0.03 1.08 4.80
C HIS A 37 0.07 -0.44 4.94
N PHE A 38 -0.61 -1.06 5.91
CA PHE A 38 -0.48 -2.49 6.13
C PHE A 38 -1.27 -3.30 5.09
N GLY A 39 -0.58 -4.09 4.26
CA GLY A 39 -1.22 -4.91 3.23
C GLY A 39 -1.84 -4.11 2.07
N VAL A 40 -1.34 -2.90 1.78
CA VAL A 40 -1.81 -2.06 0.66
C VAL A 40 -1.12 -2.39 -0.68
N PHE A 41 0.12 -2.88 -0.66
CA PHE A 41 0.86 -3.24 -1.87
C PHE A 41 0.11 -4.24 -2.78
N PRO A 42 -0.60 -5.27 -2.26
CA PRO A 42 -1.37 -6.18 -3.09
C PRO A 42 -2.39 -5.50 -3.98
N VAL A 43 -3.09 -4.46 -3.50
CA VAL A 43 -4.09 -3.75 -4.30
C VAL A 43 -3.41 -3.06 -5.47
N PHE A 44 -2.35 -2.28 -5.21
CA PHE A 44 -1.62 -1.59 -6.27
C PHE A 44 -0.96 -2.56 -7.25
N VAL A 45 -0.25 -3.60 -6.78
CA VAL A 45 0.45 -4.56 -7.66
C VAL A 45 -0.54 -5.33 -8.53
N LYS A 46 -1.72 -5.72 -8.00
CA LYS A 46 -2.77 -6.37 -8.81
C LYS A 46 -3.37 -5.42 -9.84
N THR A 47 -3.58 -4.14 -9.50
CA THR A 47 -4.00 -3.12 -10.48
C THR A 47 -2.95 -2.95 -11.57
N LEU A 48 -1.66 -2.86 -11.20
CA LEU A 48 -0.53 -2.75 -12.12
C LEU A 48 -0.45 -3.93 -13.07
N LEU A 49 -0.53 -5.17 -12.57
CA LEU A 49 -0.53 -6.40 -13.37
C LEU A 49 -1.66 -6.39 -14.40
N LYS A 50 -2.82 -5.83 -14.06
CA LYS A 50 -3.96 -5.69 -14.97
C LYS A 50 -3.75 -4.59 -16.01
N SER A 51 -3.35 -3.38 -15.60
CA SER A 51 -3.27 -2.21 -16.50
C SER A 51 -2.04 -2.24 -17.43
N TRP A 52 -0.95 -2.87 -16.98
CA TRP A 52 0.32 -2.97 -17.70
C TRP A 52 0.63 -4.40 -18.18
N ALA A 53 -0.37 -5.27 -18.29
CA ALA A 53 -0.20 -6.62 -18.84
C ALA A 53 0.59 -6.61 -20.17
N GLY A 54 1.66 -7.42 -20.22
CA GLY A 54 2.57 -7.50 -21.38
C GLY A 54 3.54 -6.32 -21.56
N ARG A 55 3.55 -5.34 -20.64
CA ARG A 55 4.35 -4.10 -20.73
C ARG A 55 5.22 -3.83 -19.49
N ILE A 56 5.48 -4.87 -18.71
CA ILE A 56 6.35 -4.85 -17.52
C ILE A 56 7.69 -5.49 -17.91
N TYR A 57 8.78 -4.76 -17.72
CA TYR A 57 10.14 -5.18 -18.11
C TYR A 57 11.13 -5.00 -16.97
N PRO A 58 12.30 -5.68 -17.03
CA PRO A 58 13.42 -5.39 -16.13
C PRO A 58 13.75 -3.90 -16.11
N ASP A 59 14.20 -3.41 -14.94
CA ASP A 59 14.56 -2.02 -14.66
C ASP A 59 13.43 -0.97 -14.81
N ASP A 60 12.19 -1.40 -15.05
CA ASP A 60 11.04 -0.52 -14.89
C ASP A 60 10.84 -0.14 -13.41
N VAL A 61 10.35 1.07 -13.15
CA VAL A 61 9.85 1.47 -11.84
C VAL A 61 8.50 2.12 -12.02
N PHE A 62 7.47 1.56 -11.40
CA PHE A 62 6.11 2.04 -11.44
C PHE A 62 5.82 2.96 -10.26
N MET A 63 4.95 3.94 -10.48
CA MET A 63 4.47 4.89 -9.50
C MET A 63 2.95 5.03 -9.56
N CYS A 64 2.30 5.20 -8.41
CA CYS A 64 0.87 5.48 -8.30
C CYS A 64 0.58 6.22 -6.98
N ASN A 65 -0.35 7.15 -6.99
CA ASN A 65 -0.96 7.69 -5.76
C ASN A 65 -2.49 7.80 -5.90
N ASP A 66 -3.06 7.25 -6.98
CA ASP A 66 -4.49 7.29 -7.24
C ASP A 66 -5.25 6.37 -6.27
N PRO A 67 -6.13 6.91 -5.39
CA PRO A 67 -6.85 6.11 -4.40
C PRO A 67 -7.81 5.09 -5.01
N TYR A 68 -8.26 5.37 -6.23
CA TYR A 68 -9.18 4.51 -6.97
C TYR A 68 -8.45 3.43 -7.78
N GLU A 69 -7.11 3.48 -7.83
CA GLU A 69 -6.25 2.48 -8.47
C GLU A 69 -5.31 1.77 -7.47
N GLY A 70 -5.53 1.96 -6.16
CA GLY A 70 -4.92 1.15 -5.10
C GLY A 70 -4.03 1.90 -4.12
N ALA A 71 -3.88 3.22 -4.24
CA ALA A 71 -3.21 4.03 -3.22
C ALA A 71 -4.15 4.39 -2.06
N SER A 72 -3.62 4.96 -0.98
CA SER A 72 -4.37 5.34 0.23
C SER A 72 -4.96 6.76 0.16
N HIS A 73 -4.18 7.72 -0.31
CA HIS A 73 -4.57 9.11 -0.63
C HIS A 73 -3.46 9.74 -1.49
N LEU A 74 -3.68 10.94 -2.04
CA LEU A 74 -2.72 11.54 -2.98
C LEU A 74 -1.32 11.80 -2.39
N PRO A 75 -1.17 12.21 -1.12
CA PRO A 75 0.16 12.38 -0.54
C PRO A 75 0.96 11.08 -0.38
N ASP A 76 0.34 9.91 -0.32
CA ASP A 76 1.07 8.65 -0.24
C ASP A 76 1.40 8.15 -1.66
N VAL A 77 2.66 8.30 -2.04
CA VAL A 77 3.12 7.84 -3.36
C VAL A 77 3.69 6.44 -3.23
N TYR A 78 3.17 5.53 -4.04
CA TYR A 78 3.57 4.12 -4.11
C TYR A 78 4.58 3.97 -5.23
N THR A 79 5.69 3.28 -4.96
CA THR A 79 6.72 2.96 -5.93
C THR A 79 6.93 1.45 -5.93
N VAL A 80 6.86 0.81 -7.10
CA VAL A 80 7.03 -0.65 -7.23
C VAL A 80 8.00 -0.97 -8.36
N ARG A 81 8.91 -1.92 -8.11
CA ARG A 81 9.86 -2.45 -9.09
C ARG A 81 9.62 -3.95 -9.31
N PRO A 82 9.41 -4.41 -10.55
CA PRO A 82 9.39 -5.84 -10.86
C PRO A 82 10.78 -6.44 -10.68
N VAL A 83 10.86 -7.66 -10.16
CA VAL A 83 12.11 -8.40 -10.00
C VAL A 83 12.11 -9.57 -10.97
N PHE A 84 13.17 -9.67 -11.77
CA PHE A 84 13.36 -10.73 -12.74
C PHE A 84 14.51 -11.65 -12.36
N VAL A 85 14.33 -12.96 -12.60
CA VAL A 85 15.38 -13.98 -12.52
C VAL A 85 15.25 -14.87 -13.75
N ASP A 86 16.34 -15.03 -14.51
CA ASP A 86 16.36 -15.83 -15.75
C ASP A 86 15.20 -15.46 -16.72
N ASP A 87 14.98 -14.15 -16.90
CA ASP A 87 13.91 -13.54 -17.71
C ASP A 87 12.46 -13.83 -17.24
N GLU A 88 12.30 -14.46 -16.08
CA GLU A 88 11.00 -14.67 -15.43
C GLU A 88 10.70 -13.57 -14.41
N LEU A 89 9.49 -13.00 -14.44
CA LEU A 89 9.00 -12.11 -13.39
C LEU A 89 8.70 -12.94 -12.13
N VAL A 90 9.50 -12.78 -11.09
CA VAL A 90 9.40 -13.62 -9.87
C VAL A 90 8.75 -12.92 -8.69
N ALA A 91 8.85 -11.59 -8.63
CA ALA A 91 8.38 -10.79 -7.50
C ALA A 91 8.26 -9.31 -7.86
N PHE A 92 7.76 -8.53 -6.91
CA PHE A 92 7.82 -7.08 -6.91
C PHE A 92 8.39 -6.58 -5.59
N THR A 93 9.18 -5.52 -5.63
CA THR A 93 9.62 -4.80 -4.42
C THR A 93 9.01 -3.42 -4.40
N GLY A 94 8.54 -3.00 -3.24
CA GLY A 94 7.69 -1.83 -3.07
C GLY A 94 8.19 -0.90 -1.98
N ALA A 95 7.93 0.39 -2.17
CA ALA A 95 8.11 1.43 -1.16
C ALA A 95 6.96 2.44 -1.26
N ILE A 96 6.45 2.90 -0.12
CA ILE A 96 5.45 3.97 -0.02
C ILE A 96 6.07 5.06 0.83
N ALA A 97 5.85 6.33 0.49
CA ALA A 97 6.30 7.44 1.32
C ALA A 97 5.27 8.57 1.25
N HIS A 98 4.93 9.10 2.43
CA HIS A 98 4.08 10.26 2.53
C HIS A 98 4.83 11.53 2.11
N GLN A 99 4.26 12.25 1.15
CA GLN A 99 4.80 13.50 0.66
C GLN A 99 4.25 14.67 1.47
N LEU A 100 5.13 15.55 1.93
CA LEU A 100 4.77 16.74 2.72
C LEU A 100 3.75 17.67 2.01
N ASP A 101 3.78 17.70 0.69
CA ASP A 101 2.89 18.44 -0.19
C ASP A 101 2.82 17.71 -1.53
N PHE A 102 1.62 17.64 -2.11
CA PHE A 102 1.44 17.04 -3.44
C PHE A 102 0.55 17.89 -4.36
N GLY A 103 0.60 19.22 -4.20
CA GLY A 103 -0.06 20.14 -5.13
C GLY A 103 -1.54 20.39 -4.87
N GLY A 104 -2.07 20.03 -3.70
CA GLY A 104 -3.46 20.32 -3.32
C GLY A 104 -3.75 21.81 -3.22
N LYS A 105 -5.03 22.18 -3.08
CA LYS A 105 -5.52 23.57 -3.00
C LYS A 105 -4.76 24.42 -1.97
N THR A 106 -4.43 23.87 -0.81
CA THR A 106 -3.65 24.53 0.24
C THR A 106 -2.28 23.88 0.40
N PRO A 107 -1.27 24.59 0.95
CA PRO A 107 0.00 23.98 1.30
C PRO A 107 -0.14 22.90 2.37
N GLY A 108 0.51 21.76 2.15
CA GLY A 108 0.52 20.63 3.08
C GLY A 108 -0.08 19.36 2.47
N SER A 109 -0.33 18.40 3.35
CA SER A 109 -0.84 17.08 2.98
C SER A 109 -2.31 17.11 2.57
N ASN A 110 -3.19 17.54 3.48
CA ASN A 110 -4.64 17.47 3.31
C ASN A 110 -5.33 18.79 3.69
N ALA A 111 -6.29 19.23 2.87
CA ALA A 111 -7.20 20.32 3.21
C ALA A 111 -8.54 19.75 3.72
N CYS A 112 -9.05 20.28 4.82
CA CYS A 112 -10.30 19.82 5.43
C CYS A 112 -11.56 20.30 4.70
N ASP A 113 -11.44 21.29 3.82
CA ASP A 113 -12.56 21.91 3.10
C ASP A 113 -12.61 21.51 1.61
N ASN A 114 -11.90 20.43 1.24
CA ASN A 114 -11.98 19.86 -0.09
C ASN A 114 -13.30 19.09 -0.26
N THR A 115 -13.95 19.28 -1.41
CA THR A 115 -15.20 18.61 -1.79
C THR A 115 -15.04 17.77 -3.05
N SER A 116 -13.82 17.67 -3.56
CA SER A 116 -13.50 16.99 -4.81
C SER A 116 -12.03 16.60 -4.84
N ILE A 117 -11.75 15.39 -5.32
CA ILE A 117 -10.39 14.85 -5.49
C ILE A 117 -9.48 15.78 -6.31
N TYR A 118 -10.05 16.56 -7.24
CA TYR A 118 -9.27 17.50 -8.07
C TYR A 118 -8.72 18.70 -7.27
N GLN A 119 -9.18 18.90 -6.03
CA GLN A 119 -8.66 19.90 -5.11
C GLN A 119 -7.57 19.34 -4.19
N GLU A 120 -7.36 18.03 -4.17
CA GLU A 120 -6.42 17.35 -3.27
C GLU A 120 -5.01 17.28 -3.83
N GLY A 121 -4.82 17.52 -5.14
CA GLY A 121 -3.52 17.70 -5.75
C GLY A 121 -3.30 16.82 -6.97
N LEU A 122 -2.03 16.52 -7.25
CA LEU A 122 -1.64 15.74 -8.41
C LEU A 122 -2.04 14.27 -8.22
N ARG A 123 -2.95 13.80 -9.06
CA ARG A 123 -3.40 12.40 -9.09
C ARG A 123 -2.72 11.65 -10.24
N ILE A 124 -1.95 10.64 -9.89
CA ILE A 124 -1.08 9.86 -10.77
C ILE A 124 -1.58 8.41 -10.79
N PRO A 125 -2.16 7.95 -11.92
CA PRO A 125 -2.48 6.53 -12.09
C PRO A 125 -1.19 5.69 -12.17
N PRO A 126 -1.26 4.35 -12.21
CA PRO A 126 -0.10 3.49 -12.42
C PRO A 126 0.67 3.88 -13.69
N LEU A 127 1.82 4.51 -13.52
CA LEU A 127 2.71 4.97 -14.60
C LEU A 127 4.14 4.53 -14.36
N LYS A 128 4.94 4.44 -15.43
CA LYS A 128 6.39 4.24 -15.32
C LYS A 128 7.08 5.55 -14.95
N TYR A 129 7.70 5.57 -13.77
CA TYR A 129 8.61 6.61 -13.34
C TYR A 129 10.03 6.38 -13.88
N TYR A 130 10.45 5.12 -13.99
CA TYR A 130 11.58 4.69 -14.81
C TYR A 130 11.09 3.65 -15.82
N GLU A 131 11.54 3.76 -17.05
CA GLU A 131 11.27 2.79 -18.12
C GLU A 131 12.60 2.17 -18.55
N ARG A 132 12.77 0.87 -18.28
CA ARG A 132 14.00 0.11 -18.60
C ARG A 132 15.28 0.81 -18.12
N GLY A 133 15.27 1.30 -16.88
CA GLY A 133 16.41 1.99 -16.26
C GLY A 133 16.53 3.48 -16.59
N GLU A 134 15.77 3.98 -17.55
CA GLU A 134 15.79 5.40 -17.94
C GLU A 134 14.66 6.17 -17.25
N ARG A 135 15.00 7.32 -16.65
CA ARG A 135 14.00 8.16 -15.97
C ARG A 135 12.99 8.69 -16.97
N ASN A 136 11.70 8.56 -16.66
CA ASN A 136 10.64 9.22 -17.41
C ASN A 136 10.67 10.73 -17.13
N PHE A 137 11.42 11.47 -17.94
CA PHE A 137 11.62 12.90 -17.76
C PHE A 137 10.31 13.68 -17.82
N SER A 138 9.34 13.26 -18.64
CA SER A 138 8.04 13.94 -18.74
C SER A 138 7.26 13.88 -17.43
N LEU A 139 7.16 12.68 -16.82
CA LEU A 139 6.48 12.52 -15.53
C LEU A 139 7.24 13.25 -14.41
N TYR A 140 8.57 13.15 -14.39
CA TYR A 140 9.42 13.88 -13.45
C TYR A 140 9.15 15.39 -13.50
N ARG A 141 9.15 15.98 -14.70
CA ARG A 141 8.91 17.42 -14.90
C ARG A 141 7.49 17.83 -14.55
N LEU A 142 6.52 16.97 -14.79
CA LEU A 142 5.13 17.22 -14.41
C LEU A 142 4.99 17.28 -12.89
N ILE A 143 5.58 16.33 -12.15
CA ILE A 143 5.59 16.34 -10.68
C ILE A 143 6.32 17.59 -10.18
N GLU A 144 7.54 17.86 -10.66
CA GLU A 144 8.36 19.02 -10.26
C GLU A 144 7.58 20.35 -10.31
N LYS A 145 6.73 20.53 -11.33
CA LYS A 145 5.98 21.76 -11.53
C LYS A 145 4.66 21.85 -10.79
N ASN A 146 4.14 20.73 -10.30
CA ASN A 146 2.83 20.69 -9.65
C ASN A 146 2.93 20.53 -8.12
N VAL A 147 4.12 20.53 -7.53
CA VAL A 147 4.32 20.45 -6.07
C VAL A 147 5.10 21.66 -5.55
N ARG A 148 4.81 22.10 -4.32
CA ARG A 148 5.38 23.35 -3.76
C ARG A 148 6.84 23.23 -3.31
N ILE A 149 7.23 22.05 -2.84
CA ILE A 149 8.55 21.74 -2.26
C ILE A 149 9.22 20.61 -3.04
N SER A 150 9.41 20.87 -4.34
CA SER A 150 9.85 19.86 -5.31
C SER A 150 11.22 19.27 -5.00
N ASP A 151 12.13 20.01 -4.34
CA ASP A 151 13.41 19.48 -3.86
C ASP A 151 13.21 18.29 -2.90
N LYS A 152 12.21 18.38 -2.01
CA LYS A 152 11.92 17.35 -1.01
C LYS A 152 11.15 16.20 -1.62
N VAL A 153 10.08 16.52 -2.35
CA VAL A 153 9.23 15.52 -3.00
C VAL A 153 10.05 14.66 -3.94
N LEU A 154 10.79 15.28 -4.88
CA LEU A 154 11.62 14.53 -5.83
C LEU A 154 12.75 13.75 -5.13
N GLY A 155 13.34 14.31 -4.06
CA GLY A 155 14.31 13.60 -3.23
C GLY A 155 13.73 12.36 -2.56
N ASP A 156 12.51 12.42 -2.04
CA ASP A 156 11.82 11.29 -1.44
C ASP A 156 11.42 10.24 -2.48
N LEU A 157 10.97 10.65 -3.67
CA LEU A 157 10.66 9.72 -4.78
C LEU A 157 11.92 8.97 -5.22
N GLU A 158 13.06 9.65 -5.36
CA GLU A 158 14.34 8.98 -5.67
C GLU A 158 14.81 8.07 -4.52
N ALA A 159 14.53 8.43 -3.26
CA ALA A 159 14.78 7.55 -2.12
C ALA A 159 13.93 6.26 -2.17
N GLN A 160 12.68 6.34 -2.65
CA GLN A 160 11.84 5.17 -2.90
C GLN A 160 12.38 4.30 -4.04
N VAL A 161 12.79 4.90 -5.15
CA VAL A 161 13.45 4.19 -6.26
C VAL A 161 14.69 3.43 -5.78
N ALA A 162 15.54 4.08 -4.98
CA ALA A 162 16.73 3.44 -4.41
C ALA A 162 16.39 2.31 -3.43
N ALA A 163 15.29 2.44 -2.67
CA ALA A 163 14.84 1.40 -1.75
C ALA A 163 14.32 0.15 -2.47
N THR A 164 13.54 0.33 -3.55
CA THR A 164 13.07 -0.81 -4.36
C THR A 164 14.23 -1.49 -5.09
N ALA A 165 15.20 -0.72 -5.60
CA ALA A 165 16.44 -1.26 -6.18
C ALA A 165 17.24 -2.13 -5.18
N LEU A 166 17.33 -1.67 -3.93
CA LEU A 166 17.98 -2.43 -2.87
C LEU A 166 17.22 -3.73 -2.58
N GLY A 167 15.89 -3.67 -2.50
CA GLY A 167 15.03 -4.84 -2.31
C GLY A 167 15.25 -5.89 -3.41
N GLU A 168 15.23 -5.47 -4.67
CA GLU A 168 15.49 -6.33 -5.83
C GLU A 168 16.85 -7.02 -5.70
N ARG A 169 17.91 -6.25 -5.44
CA ARG A 169 19.28 -6.76 -5.33
C ARG A 169 19.41 -7.83 -4.24
N GLU A 170 18.88 -7.56 -3.04
CA GLU A 170 18.97 -8.51 -1.93
C GLU A 170 18.10 -9.75 -2.15
N LEU A 171 16.93 -9.61 -2.79
CA LEU A 171 16.09 -10.74 -3.16
C LEU A 171 16.78 -11.65 -4.17
N VAL A 172 17.32 -11.09 -5.26
CA VAL A 172 18.05 -11.86 -6.29
C VAL A 172 19.25 -12.58 -5.67
N LYS A 173 19.97 -11.92 -4.77
CA LYS A 173 21.08 -12.53 -4.02
C LYS A 173 20.61 -13.70 -3.14
N LEU A 174 19.48 -13.55 -2.46
CA LEU A 174 18.88 -14.60 -1.63
C LEU A 174 18.46 -15.80 -2.47
N ILE A 175 17.78 -15.56 -3.60
CA ILE A 175 17.38 -16.59 -4.56
C ILE A 175 18.60 -17.38 -5.05
N LYS A 176 19.67 -16.70 -5.46
CA LYS A 176 20.92 -17.35 -5.89
C LYS A 176 21.56 -18.19 -4.77
N LYS A 177 21.59 -17.66 -3.55
CA LYS A 177 22.15 -18.36 -2.38
C LYS A 177 21.44 -19.69 -2.10
N TYR A 178 20.13 -19.76 -2.32
CA TYR A 178 19.32 -20.97 -2.05
C TYR A 178 19.08 -21.85 -3.27
N GLY A 179 19.91 -21.74 -4.32
CA GLY A 179 19.88 -22.68 -5.45
C GLY A 179 19.01 -22.26 -6.63
N GLY A 180 18.64 -20.97 -6.72
CA GLY A 180 17.90 -20.41 -7.86
C GLY A 180 16.38 -20.40 -7.66
N TRP A 181 15.67 -19.78 -8.61
CA TRP A 181 14.24 -19.46 -8.46
C TRP A 181 13.37 -20.70 -8.24
N LYS A 182 13.60 -21.78 -9.00
CA LYS A 182 12.81 -23.03 -8.89
C LYS A 182 12.88 -23.68 -7.51
N VAL A 183 13.99 -23.50 -6.79
CA VAL A 183 14.15 -24.01 -5.41
C VAL A 183 13.58 -23.01 -4.41
N PHE A 184 13.64 -21.71 -4.71
CA PHE A 184 13.22 -20.65 -3.82
C PHE A 184 11.70 -20.44 -3.79
N CYS A 185 11.03 -20.54 -4.94
CA CYS A 185 9.60 -20.20 -5.06
C CYS A 185 8.66 -20.97 -4.12
N PRO A 186 8.86 -22.28 -3.82
CA PRO A 186 7.97 -22.99 -2.90
C PRO A 186 8.05 -22.46 -1.47
N TYR A 187 9.17 -21.87 -1.06
CA TYR A 187 9.27 -21.25 0.27
C TYR A 187 8.40 -20.00 0.40
N LEU A 188 8.19 -19.26 -0.69
CA LEU A 188 7.30 -18.09 -0.67
C LEU A 188 5.84 -18.53 -0.53
N GLU A 189 5.44 -19.55 -1.29
CA GLU A 189 4.09 -20.13 -1.20
C GLU A 189 3.85 -20.73 0.20
N GLU A 190 4.80 -21.49 0.72
CA GLU A 190 4.71 -22.07 2.06
C GLU A 190 4.66 -21.00 3.16
N LEU A 191 5.36 -19.87 3.01
CA LEU A 191 5.28 -18.77 3.98
C LEU A 191 3.89 -18.14 4.03
N LEU A 192 3.20 -18.03 2.88
CA LEU A 192 1.82 -17.57 2.82
C LEU A 192 0.87 -18.62 3.44
N ASP A 193 1.03 -19.89 3.07
CA ASP A 193 0.19 -20.97 3.60
C ASP A 193 0.39 -21.16 5.10
N TYR A 194 1.61 -20.95 5.62
CA TYR A 194 1.90 -20.99 7.05
C TYR A 194 1.15 -19.89 7.81
N SER A 195 1.20 -18.64 7.32
CA SER A 195 0.44 -17.53 7.90
C SER A 195 -1.07 -17.77 7.85
N GLU A 196 -1.58 -18.36 6.77
CA GLU A 196 -3.00 -18.73 6.65
C GLU A 196 -3.38 -19.77 7.72
N ARG A 197 -2.59 -20.83 7.88
CA ARG A 197 -2.85 -21.88 8.90
C ARG A 197 -2.88 -21.31 10.32
N LEU A 198 -1.94 -20.42 10.66
CA LEU A 198 -1.90 -19.77 11.96
C LEU A 198 -3.08 -18.83 12.18
N THR A 199 -3.42 -18.03 11.18
CA THR A 199 -4.57 -17.11 11.24
C THR A 199 -5.88 -17.88 11.43
N ARG A 200 -6.13 -18.91 10.61
CA ARG A 200 -7.31 -19.78 10.74
C ARG A 200 -7.35 -20.47 12.10
N ALA A 201 -6.21 -20.88 12.65
CA ALA A 201 -6.14 -21.47 13.98
C ALA A 201 -6.52 -20.47 15.08
N ALA A 202 -6.10 -19.22 14.97
CA ALA A 202 -6.50 -18.16 15.89
C ALA A 202 -8.00 -17.86 15.79
N ILE A 203 -8.54 -17.80 14.57
CA ILE A 203 -9.98 -17.55 14.34
C ILE A 203 -10.83 -18.66 14.97
N ARG A 204 -10.43 -19.94 14.89
CA ARG A 204 -11.14 -21.05 15.56
C ARG A 204 -11.23 -20.92 17.08
N GLY A 205 -10.39 -20.09 17.68
CA GLY A 205 -10.46 -19.78 19.12
C GLY A 205 -11.56 -18.78 19.46
N LEU A 206 -12.14 -18.10 18.48
CA LEU A 206 -13.24 -17.16 18.67
C LEU A 206 -14.59 -17.90 18.67
N PRO A 207 -15.58 -17.46 19.46
CA PRO A 207 -16.92 -17.99 19.36
C PRO A 207 -17.56 -17.58 18.02
N ASP A 208 -18.12 -18.56 17.31
CA ASP A 208 -18.98 -18.30 16.14
C ASP A 208 -20.13 -17.37 16.53
N GLY A 209 -20.40 -16.37 15.69
CA GLY A 209 -21.43 -15.38 15.98
C GLY A 209 -21.35 -14.15 15.08
N GLU A 210 -22.36 -13.30 15.22
CA GLU A 210 -22.37 -11.95 14.66
C GLU A 210 -22.13 -10.96 15.78
N TYR A 211 -21.20 -10.04 15.56
CA TYR A 211 -20.85 -8.96 16.46
C TYR A 211 -20.97 -7.66 15.67
N ASP A 212 -21.50 -6.62 16.28
CA ASP A 212 -21.59 -5.32 15.62
C ASP A 212 -21.13 -4.18 16.51
N PHE A 213 -20.65 -3.13 15.86
CA PHE A 213 -20.23 -1.90 16.50
C PHE A 213 -20.60 -0.71 15.62
N GLU A 214 -20.99 0.38 16.25
CA GLU A 214 -21.18 1.66 15.59
C GLU A 214 -20.47 2.78 16.34
N ASP A 215 -19.95 3.73 15.56
CA ASP A 215 -19.36 4.97 16.04
C ASP A 215 -19.76 6.12 15.12
N TRP A 216 -19.48 7.35 15.55
CA TRP A 216 -19.93 8.55 14.87
C TRP A 216 -18.82 9.60 14.84
N MET A 217 -18.63 10.21 13.66
CA MET A 217 -17.91 11.47 13.55
C MET A 217 -18.88 12.64 13.70
N ASP A 218 -18.42 13.74 14.30
CA ASP A 218 -19.24 14.92 14.61
C ASP A 218 -19.93 15.50 13.36
N ASP A 219 -19.19 15.70 12.28
CA ASP A 219 -19.68 16.15 10.97
C ASP A 219 -18.68 15.91 9.83
N ASP A 220 -19.04 16.31 8.61
CA ASP A 220 -18.16 16.30 7.43
C ASP A 220 -17.54 17.67 7.08
N GLY A 221 -17.67 18.66 7.97
CA GLY A 221 -17.26 20.05 7.75
C GLY A 221 -18.20 20.89 6.87
N PHE A 222 -19.25 20.30 6.29
CA PHE A 222 -20.22 20.99 5.41
C PHE A 222 -21.67 20.87 5.87
N SER A 223 -21.98 19.83 6.64
CA SER A 223 -23.30 19.54 7.18
C SER A 223 -23.15 19.23 8.67
N PRO A 224 -23.94 19.83 9.58
CA PRO A 224 -23.85 19.57 11.02
C PRO A 224 -24.40 18.18 11.44
N ASN A 225 -24.71 17.32 10.46
CA ASN A 225 -25.21 15.99 10.72
C ASN A 225 -24.03 15.04 10.96
N PRO A 226 -24.06 14.24 12.04
CA PRO A 226 -22.98 13.31 12.32
C PRO A 226 -22.90 12.19 11.27
N VAL A 227 -21.69 11.70 11.05
CA VAL A 227 -21.39 10.67 10.04
C VAL A 227 -21.22 9.33 10.75
N ARG A 228 -22.15 8.40 10.47
CA ARG A 228 -22.16 7.06 11.07
C ARG A 228 -21.11 6.15 10.46
N PHE A 229 -20.36 5.44 11.29
CA PHE A 229 -19.55 4.28 10.94
C PHE A 229 -20.17 3.05 11.60
N TYR A 230 -20.44 2.02 10.81
CA TYR A 230 -21.00 0.76 11.29
C TYR A 230 -20.21 -0.41 10.72
N LEU A 231 -19.89 -1.37 11.57
CA LEU A 231 -19.22 -2.59 11.19
C LEU A 231 -19.89 -3.78 11.87
N LYS A 232 -20.32 -4.74 11.05
CA LYS A 232 -20.68 -6.08 11.49
C LYS A 232 -19.53 -7.04 11.21
N ILE A 233 -19.14 -7.81 12.22
CA ILE A 233 -18.15 -8.88 12.15
C ILE A 233 -18.87 -10.21 12.29
N ILE A 234 -18.69 -11.10 11.31
CA ILE A 234 -19.31 -12.44 11.30
C ILE A 234 -18.19 -13.46 11.43
N VAL A 235 -18.13 -14.16 12.55
CA VAL A 235 -17.18 -15.26 12.80
C VAL A 235 -17.88 -16.58 12.51
N LYS A 236 -17.28 -17.39 11.63
CA LYS A 236 -17.80 -18.72 11.30
C LYS A 236 -16.68 -19.72 11.07
N GLY A 237 -16.52 -20.66 11.98
CA GLY A 237 -15.51 -21.69 11.94
C GLY A 237 -14.10 -21.10 12.03
N ASP A 238 -13.43 -20.96 10.89
CA ASP A 238 -12.07 -20.43 10.79
C ASP A 238 -11.96 -19.21 9.87
N SER A 239 -13.10 -18.57 9.57
CA SER A 239 -13.20 -17.40 8.70
C SER A 239 -13.93 -16.24 9.40
N ILE A 240 -13.53 -15.00 9.09
CA ILE A 240 -14.17 -13.77 9.56
C ILE A 240 -14.59 -12.92 8.37
N THR A 241 -15.83 -12.43 8.38
CA THR A 241 -16.33 -11.43 7.42
C THR A 241 -16.49 -10.08 8.10
N PHE A 242 -15.98 -9.03 7.47
CA PHE A 242 -16.15 -7.63 7.89
C PHE A 242 -17.14 -6.96 6.93
N ASP A 243 -18.33 -6.61 7.43
CA ASP A 243 -19.43 -6.02 6.67
C ASP A 243 -19.70 -4.58 7.15
N TYR A 244 -19.35 -3.62 6.30
CA TYR A 244 -19.58 -2.19 6.54
C TYR A 244 -20.96 -1.71 6.08
N THR A 245 -21.84 -2.60 5.63
CA THR A 245 -23.22 -2.29 5.25
C THR A 245 -23.95 -1.67 6.44
N GLY A 246 -24.41 -0.43 6.27
CA GLY A 246 -25.04 0.35 7.35
C GLY A 246 -24.24 1.57 7.79
N SER A 247 -22.98 1.69 7.34
CA SER A 247 -22.22 2.95 7.40
C SER A 247 -22.87 4.03 6.55
N ALA A 248 -22.57 5.29 6.85
CA ALA A 248 -23.03 6.43 6.05
C ALA A 248 -22.54 6.32 4.59
N PRO A 249 -23.31 6.84 3.61
CA PRO A 249 -22.82 7.01 2.24
C PRO A 249 -21.65 8.02 2.22
N THR A 250 -20.96 8.11 1.08
CA THR A 250 -19.92 9.12 0.88
C THR A 250 -20.45 10.52 1.17
N VAL A 251 -19.68 11.28 1.92
CA VAL A 251 -20.02 12.64 2.36
C VAL A 251 -19.36 13.69 1.46
N LYS A 252 -19.72 14.96 1.65
CA LYS A 252 -19.16 16.04 0.82
C LYS A 252 -17.74 16.40 1.25
N GLY A 253 -17.42 16.29 2.54
CA GLY A 253 -16.09 16.57 3.08
C GLY A 253 -15.00 15.60 2.65
N SER A 254 -13.73 15.99 2.85
CA SER A 254 -12.53 15.21 2.51
C SER A 254 -12.19 14.12 3.54
N ILE A 255 -13.21 13.41 4.03
CA ILE A 255 -13.10 12.32 5.00
C ILE A 255 -13.60 10.98 4.42
N ASN A 256 -13.71 10.89 3.09
CA ASN A 256 -14.09 9.67 2.40
C ASN A 256 -12.89 8.72 2.26
N LEU A 257 -13.05 7.46 2.67
CA LEU A 257 -11.97 6.48 2.69
C LEU A 257 -12.03 5.55 1.46
N PRO A 258 -10.94 5.36 0.69
CA PRO A 258 -10.91 4.40 -0.40
C PRO A 258 -10.81 2.96 0.12
N LEU A 259 -11.20 2.00 -0.72
CA LEU A 259 -11.22 0.57 -0.38
C LEU A 259 -9.86 0.03 0.07
N SER A 260 -8.77 0.46 -0.57
CA SER A 260 -7.38 0.10 -0.22
C SER A 260 -7.09 0.36 1.25
N THR A 261 -7.46 1.55 1.73
CA THR A 261 -7.25 1.96 3.13
C THR A 261 -8.19 1.24 4.07
N THR A 262 -9.46 1.03 3.70
CA THR A 262 -10.40 0.24 4.51
C THR A 262 -9.87 -1.18 4.74
N VAL A 263 -9.36 -1.83 3.68
CA VAL A 263 -8.73 -3.15 3.78
C VAL A 263 -7.48 -3.11 4.67
N ALA A 264 -6.64 -2.08 4.56
CA ALA A 264 -5.44 -1.95 5.40
C ALA A 264 -5.76 -1.82 6.90
N LEU A 265 -6.82 -1.09 7.24
CA LEU A 265 -7.28 -0.95 8.63
C LEU A 265 -7.84 -2.27 9.19
N VAL A 266 -8.62 -3.02 8.39
CA VAL A 266 -9.07 -4.38 8.76
C VAL A 266 -7.87 -5.30 8.96
N ASN A 267 -6.91 -5.27 8.05
CA ASN A 267 -5.69 -6.08 8.14
C ASN A 267 -4.87 -5.73 9.38
N THR A 268 -4.79 -4.45 9.73
CA THR A 268 -4.14 -3.99 10.97
C THR A 268 -4.87 -4.52 12.20
N ALA A 269 -6.20 -4.43 12.23
CA ALA A 269 -6.99 -4.97 13.34
C ALA A 269 -6.76 -6.48 13.52
N MET A 270 -6.75 -7.23 12.40
CA MET A 270 -6.38 -8.65 12.41
C MET A 270 -4.96 -8.87 12.93
N ARG A 271 -4.00 -8.04 12.51
CA ARG A 271 -2.61 -8.14 12.97
C ARG A 271 -2.45 -7.91 14.48
N LEU A 272 -3.24 -7.01 15.05
CA LEU A 272 -3.27 -6.73 16.49
C LEU A 272 -3.92 -7.86 17.30
N PHE A 273 -4.89 -8.55 16.70
CA PHE A 273 -5.54 -9.72 17.29
C PHE A 273 -4.62 -10.96 17.28
N LEU A 274 -3.88 -11.16 16.20
CA LEU A 274 -3.03 -12.35 16.00
C LEU A 274 -1.76 -12.32 16.85
N ASP A 275 -1.23 -13.51 17.14
CA ASP A 275 0.05 -13.63 17.83
C ASP A 275 1.17 -12.87 17.07
N PRO A 276 2.04 -12.11 17.75
CA PRO A 276 3.13 -11.37 17.10
C PRO A 276 4.06 -12.23 16.24
N SER A 277 4.14 -13.56 16.48
CA SER A 277 4.92 -14.49 15.67
C SER A 277 4.29 -14.85 14.32
N VAL A 278 3.00 -14.59 14.10
CA VAL A 278 2.35 -14.81 12.79
C VAL A 278 3.00 -13.88 11.77
N PRO A 279 3.55 -14.40 10.64
CA PRO A 279 4.16 -13.53 9.64
C PRO A 279 3.12 -12.60 8.99
N ALA A 280 3.45 -11.31 8.98
CA ALA A 280 2.64 -10.25 8.37
C ALA A 280 2.72 -10.30 6.84
N ASN A 281 1.85 -11.10 6.23
CA ASN A 281 1.81 -11.31 4.79
C ASN A 281 0.38 -11.64 4.32
N SER A 282 0.20 -11.81 3.01
CA SER A 282 -1.11 -12.09 2.39
C SER A 282 -1.78 -13.38 2.87
N GLY A 283 -1.05 -14.30 3.48
CA GLY A 283 -1.62 -15.50 4.11
C GLY A 283 -2.60 -15.17 5.23
N VAL A 284 -2.41 -14.03 5.92
CA VAL A 284 -3.34 -13.55 6.96
C VAL A 284 -4.73 -13.22 6.39
N TYR A 285 -4.83 -12.96 5.09
CA TYR A 285 -6.06 -12.48 4.44
C TYR A 285 -6.68 -13.53 3.50
N ARG A 286 -6.23 -14.79 3.60
CA ARG A 286 -6.69 -15.92 2.78
C ARG A 286 -7.70 -16.79 3.52
#